data_AF-J9ERM3-F1
#
_entry.id   AF-J9ERM3-F1
#
_cell.length_a   1.000
_cell.length_b   1.000
_cell.length_c   1.000
_cell.angle_alpha   90.00
_cell.angle_beta   90.00
_cell.angle_gamma   90.00
#
_symmetry.space_group_name_H-M   'P 1'
#
loop_
_entity.id
_entity.type
_entity.pdbx_description
1 polymer ?
#
loop_
_entity_poly.entity_id
_entity_poly.type
_entity_poly.pdbx_seq_one_letter_code
_entity_poly.pdbx_strand_id
1 'polypeptide(L)'
;GNDALFTTLLVRCVVQLELVDAVNSIIFGQESVKKDEAKANAVLSTVSQPESCSKPTGQELRNGGFKQEVVDNVESGALESTDGGLYKYIEVDHLMRLIECLLDSHTLAQKFNGNNTQRTLLWKAGFKGRSKPNLLRQETRSVRTALNILYRLYIDTGKTSVQQKINIKMKLLRVVENILDYYSELKSEQHRQAWIPVVHLLLEKTDAFCSTQLIDLGQDYAITMCRLVECEMREDLRIILSRVIRKTININYTVV
;
A
#
# COMPACT_ATOMS: atom_id res chain seq x y z
N GLY A 1 14.41 11.04 -35.45
CA GLY A 1 14.29 12.34 -34.75
C GLY A 1 13.99 12.11 -33.28
N ASN A 2 14.27 13.11 -32.44
CA ASN A 2 14.05 13.02 -30.98
C ASN A 2 12.60 12.65 -30.62
N ASP A 3 11.62 13.02 -31.45
CA ASP A 3 10.20 12.71 -31.23
C ASP A 3 9.88 11.22 -31.24
N ALA A 4 10.53 10.43 -32.12
CA ALA A 4 10.33 8.98 -32.17
C ALA A 4 10.92 8.28 -30.93
N LEU A 5 12.07 8.78 -30.45
CA LEU A 5 12.70 8.28 -29.22
C LEU A 5 11.85 8.63 -27.99
N PHE A 6 11.32 9.86 -27.92
CA PHE A 6 10.45 10.28 -26.83
C PHE A 6 9.14 9.51 -26.81
N THR A 7 8.53 9.31 -27.97
CA THR A 7 7.32 8.48 -28.10
C THR A 7 7.59 7.05 -27.62
N THR A 8 8.71 6.46 -28.05
CA THR A 8 9.10 5.10 -27.61
C THR A 8 9.26 5.02 -26.09
N LEU A 9 9.91 6.00 -25.47
CA LEU A 9 10.12 6.03 -24.03
C LEU A 9 8.81 6.23 -23.26
N LEU A 10 7.91 7.09 -23.75
CA LEU A 10 6.59 7.27 -23.16
C LEU A 10 5.76 5.99 -23.21
N VAL A 11 5.75 5.29 -24.36
CA VAL A 11 5.08 4.00 -24.51
C VAL A 11 5.64 2.99 -23.51
N ARG A 12 6.96 2.90 -23.33
CA ARG A 12 7.57 2.01 -22.32
C ARG A 12 7.09 2.32 -20.90
N CYS A 13 7.01 3.60 -20.53
CA CYS A 13 6.52 4.00 -19.20
C CYS A 13 5.04 3.64 -18.98
N VAL A 14 4.20 3.76 -20.01
CA VAL A 14 2.79 3.36 -19.96
C VAL A 14 2.69 1.85 -19.86
N VAL A 15 3.35 1.11 -20.75
CA VAL A 15 3.34 -0.37 -20.75
C VAL A 15 3.84 -0.92 -19.41
N GLN A 16 4.90 -0.35 -18.83
CA GLN A 16 5.39 -0.76 -17.52
C GLN A 16 4.31 -0.62 -16.43
N LEU A 17 3.57 0.49 -16.44
CA LEU A 17 2.50 0.73 -15.47
C LEU A 17 1.35 -0.26 -15.66
N GLU A 18 0.91 -0.45 -16.91
CA GLU A 18 -0.15 -1.41 -17.25
C GLU A 18 0.24 -2.85 -16.88
N LEU A 19 1.52 -3.22 -17.04
CA LEU A 19 2.02 -4.54 -16.62
C LEU A 19 1.95 -4.72 -15.10
N VAL A 20 2.30 -3.69 -14.33
CA VAL A 20 2.17 -3.71 -12.85
C VAL A 20 0.71 -3.90 -12.45
N ASP A 21 -0.19 -3.12 -13.05
CA ASP A 21 -1.62 -3.19 -12.75
C ASP A 21 -2.22 -4.54 -13.19
N ALA A 22 -1.78 -5.08 -14.33
CA ALA A 22 -2.17 -6.41 -14.81
C ALA A 22 -1.72 -7.51 -13.85
N VAL A 23 -0.48 -7.49 -13.34
CA VAL A 23 0.01 -8.46 -12.34
C VAL A 23 -0.88 -8.42 -11.09
N ASN A 24 -1.19 -7.23 -10.59
CA ASN A 24 -2.06 -7.07 -9.43
C ASN A 24 -3.46 -7.66 -9.67
N SER A 25 -4.07 -7.35 -10.82
CA SER A 25 -5.40 -7.85 -11.19
C SER A 25 -5.44 -9.34 -11.49
N ILE A 26 -4.39 -9.91 -12.07
CA ILE A 26 -4.31 -11.35 -12.31
C ILE A 26 -4.23 -12.11 -10.98
N ILE A 27 -3.43 -11.61 -10.04
CA ILE A 27 -3.22 -12.30 -8.77
C ILE A 27 -4.46 -12.21 -7.88
N PHE A 28 -5.02 -11.00 -7.72
CA PHE A 28 -6.10 -10.73 -6.75
C PHE A 28 -7.50 -10.60 -7.36
N GLY A 29 -7.63 -10.63 -8.69
CA GLY A 29 -8.92 -10.47 -9.36
C GLY A 29 -9.36 -9.02 -9.46
N GLN A 30 -10.17 -8.72 -10.49
CA GLN A 30 -10.56 -7.36 -10.84
C GLN A 30 -11.42 -6.66 -9.77
N GLU A 31 -12.26 -7.41 -9.04
CA GLU A 31 -13.12 -6.84 -8.01
C GLU A 31 -12.33 -6.40 -6.78
N SER A 32 -11.37 -7.22 -6.34
CA SER A 32 -10.46 -6.92 -5.24
C SER A 32 -9.61 -5.69 -5.58
N VAL A 33 -9.08 -5.63 -6.81
CA VAL A 33 -8.29 -4.47 -7.27
C VAL A 33 -9.12 -3.20 -7.31
N LYS A 34 -10.35 -3.22 -7.82
CA LYS A 34 -11.24 -2.05 -7.80
C LYS A 34 -11.51 -1.54 -6.39
N LYS A 35 -11.73 -2.45 -5.43
CA LYS A 35 -11.93 -2.10 -4.02
C LYS A 35 -10.68 -1.47 -3.42
N ASP A 36 -9.51 -2.03 -3.68
CA ASP A 36 -8.23 -1.52 -3.20
C ASP A 36 -7.87 -0.17 -3.83
N GLU A 37 -8.16 0.03 -5.12
CA GLU A 37 -8.01 1.33 -5.78
C GLU A 37 -8.99 2.36 -5.25
N ALA A 38 -10.25 1.97 -5.00
CA ALA A 38 -11.24 2.86 -4.39
C ALA A 38 -10.80 3.31 -2.99
N LYS A 39 -10.25 2.39 -2.18
CA LYS A 39 -9.64 2.73 -0.89
C LYS A 39 -8.46 3.69 -1.05
N ALA A 40 -7.52 3.38 -1.94
CA ALA A 40 -6.36 4.23 -2.18
C ALA A 40 -6.76 5.64 -2.65
N ASN A 41 -7.77 5.74 -3.52
CA ASN A 41 -8.30 7.01 -4.00
C ASN A 41 -9.05 7.75 -2.89
N ALA A 42 -9.87 7.08 -2.07
CA ALA A 42 -10.55 7.69 -0.93
C ALA A 42 -9.54 8.28 0.06
N VAL A 43 -8.47 7.54 0.36
CA VAL A 43 -7.35 8.01 1.18
C VAL A 43 -6.65 9.22 0.55
N LEU A 44 -6.67 9.38 -0.77
CA LEU A 44 -6.10 10.56 -1.43
C LEU A 44 -7.10 11.73 -1.55
N SER A 45 -8.41 11.46 -1.62
CA SER A 45 -9.46 12.48 -1.79
C SER A 45 -9.81 13.23 -0.50
N THR A 46 -9.56 12.67 0.68
CA THR A 46 -9.66 13.39 1.96
C THR A 46 -8.73 14.62 2.03
N VAL A 47 -7.79 14.74 1.10
CA VAL A 47 -6.87 15.89 0.92
C VAL A 47 -7.58 17.12 0.30
N SER A 48 -8.79 16.98 -0.25
CA SER A 48 -9.42 18.04 -1.08
C SER A 48 -10.53 18.87 -0.42
N GLN A 49 -10.76 18.79 0.90
CA GLN A 49 -11.67 19.73 1.56
C GLN A 49 -10.89 20.89 2.19
N PRO A 50 -10.99 22.12 1.65
CA PRO A 50 -10.63 23.31 2.40
C PRO A 50 -11.70 23.53 3.46
N GLU A 51 -11.28 23.62 4.72
CA GLU A 51 -12.09 24.12 5.82
C GLU A 51 -12.57 25.55 5.49
N SER A 52 -13.84 25.70 5.15
CA SER A 52 -14.54 26.96 5.31
C SER A 52 -15.69 26.74 6.29
N CYS A 53 -15.38 27.00 7.56
CA CYS A 53 -16.37 27.19 8.60
C CYS A 53 -17.13 28.50 8.32
N SER A 54 -18.35 28.40 7.84
CA SER A 54 -19.36 29.45 7.97
C SER A 54 -20.73 28.83 8.11
N LYS A 55 -21.18 28.72 9.37
CA LYS A 55 -22.60 28.49 9.69
C LYS A 55 -23.42 29.68 9.18
N PRO A 56 -24.67 29.43 8.77
CA PRO A 56 -25.73 30.17 9.43
C PRO A 56 -26.86 29.27 9.93
N THR A 57 -27.29 29.63 11.13
CA THR A 57 -28.44 29.15 11.89
C THR A 57 -29.75 29.38 11.15
N GLY A 58 -30.68 28.41 11.18
CA GLY A 58 -32.01 28.52 10.59
C GLY A 58 -32.89 27.30 10.83
N GLN A 59 -33.38 27.19 12.06
CA GLN A 59 -34.69 26.67 12.50
C GLN A 59 -35.61 25.94 11.48
N GLU A 60 -36.00 24.69 11.80
CA GLU A 60 -37.40 24.20 11.98
C GLU A 60 -37.69 22.74 11.55
N LEU A 61 -38.17 21.98 12.55
CA LEU A 61 -39.31 21.04 12.56
C LEU A 61 -39.26 19.64 11.87
N ARG A 62 -39.28 18.64 12.78
CA ARG A 62 -40.29 17.56 12.96
C ARG A 62 -40.09 16.13 12.39
N ASN A 63 -40.26 15.19 13.35
CA ASN A 63 -40.86 13.84 13.33
C ASN A 63 -40.15 12.75 12.53
N GLY A 64 -39.89 11.53 13.02
CA GLY A 64 -40.28 10.80 14.23
C GLY A 64 -40.30 9.29 13.89
N GLY A 65 -39.94 8.39 14.82
CA GLY A 65 -40.20 6.94 14.65
C GLY A 65 -39.24 5.97 15.32
N PHE A 66 -39.62 5.49 16.50
CA PHE A 66 -39.05 4.39 17.31
C PHE A 66 -39.16 3.00 16.64
N LYS A 67 -38.18 2.09 16.87
CA LYS A 67 -38.33 0.84 17.67
C LYS A 67 -37.07 -0.06 17.64
N GLN A 68 -36.93 -0.81 18.73
CA GLN A 68 -35.81 -1.59 19.26
C GLN A 68 -36.08 -3.12 19.10
N GLU A 69 -35.04 -3.93 19.35
CA GLU A 69 -35.03 -5.36 19.81
C GLU A 69 -34.91 -6.45 18.72
N VAL A 70 -34.23 -7.62 18.83
CA VAL A 70 -33.44 -8.38 19.84
C VAL A 70 -32.95 -9.65 19.07
N VAL A 71 -31.63 -9.98 18.99
CA VAL A 71 -30.90 -11.10 19.66
C VAL A 71 -30.72 -12.43 18.85
N ASP A 72 -29.48 -12.94 18.94
CA ASP A 72 -28.90 -14.32 18.87
C ASP A 72 -28.69 -15.19 17.60
N ASN A 73 -27.38 -15.46 17.40
CA ASN A 73 -26.65 -16.73 17.24
C ASN A 73 -26.74 -17.66 16.00
N VAL A 74 -25.55 -18.26 15.75
CA VAL A 74 -25.22 -19.58 15.20
C VAL A 74 -24.49 -19.62 13.83
N GLU A 75 -23.18 -19.89 13.96
CA GLU A 75 -22.28 -20.78 13.18
C GLU A 75 -22.11 -20.73 11.65
N SER A 76 -20.82 -20.85 11.32
CA SER A 76 -20.24 -21.68 10.25
C SER A 76 -20.65 -21.45 8.81
N GLY A 77 -19.70 -20.86 8.09
CA GLY A 77 -19.58 -21.07 6.65
C GLY A 77 -18.26 -20.49 6.20
N ALA A 78 -17.28 -21.37 5.94
CA ALA A 78 -16.15 -21.04 5.11
C ALA A 78 -16.70 -20.44 3.82
N LEU A 79 -16.71 -19.11 3.74
CA LEU A 79 -16.99 -18.43 2.50
C LEU A 79 -15.78 -18.70 1.63
N GLU A 80 -15.88 -19.72 0.77
CA GLU A 80 -15.13 -19.76 -0.46
C GLU A 80 -15.47 -18.48 -1.22
N SER A 81 -14.82 -17.38 -0.84
CA SER A 81 -14.77 -16.21 -1.68
C SER A 81 -14.04 -16.68 -2.92
N THR A 82 -14.78 -16.84 -4.01
CA THR A 82 -14.25 -16.80 -5.36
C THR A 82 -13.67 -15.42 -5.59
N ASP A 83 -12.60 -15.09 -4.85
CA ASP A 83 -11.70 -14.00 -5.16
C ASP A 83 -11.21 -14.33 -6.57
N GLY A 84 -11.76 -13.63 -7.58
CA GLY A 84 -11.62 -13.98 -9.00
C GLY A 84 -10.20 -13.89 -9.54
N GLY A 85 -9.20 -13.82 -8.66
CA GLY A 85 -7.78 -13.86 -8.94
C GLY A 85 -7.18 -15.25 -8.95
N LEU A 86 -5.98 -15.34 -9.52
CA LEU A 86 -5.25 -16.58 -9.74
C LEU A 86 -4.26 -16.92 -8.64
N TYR A 87 -4.18 -16.13 -7.55
CA TYR A 87 -3.23 -16.33 -6.44
C TYR A 87 -3.12 -17.80 -5.98
N LYS A 88 -4.26 -18.48 -5.76
CA LYS A 88 -4.30 -19.87 -5.29
C LYS A 88 -3.60 -20.85 -6.25
N TYR A 89 -3.62 -20.56 -7.55
CA TYR A 89 -3.09 -21.43 -8.60
C TYR A 89 -1.62 -21.15 -8.95
N ILE A 90 -1.06 -20.01 -8.53
CA ILE A 90 0.34 -19.66 -8.84
C ILE A 90 1.24 -20.21 -7.73
N GLU A 91 2.29 -20.95 -8.06
CA GLU A 91 3.24 -21.48 -7.06
C GLU A 91 3.99 -20.35 -6.32
N VAL A 92 4.42 -20.64 -5.09
CA VAL A 92 5.13 -19.68 -4.22
C VAL A 92 6.37 -19.11 -4.90
N ASP A 93 7.17 -19.95 -5.56
CA ASP A 93 8.41 -19.51 -6.20
C ASP A 93 8.15 -18.56 -7.38
N HIS A 94 7.05 -18.77 -8.12
CA HIS A 94 6.61 -17.86 -9.18
C HIS A 94 6.13 -16.52 -8.61
N LEU A 95 5.38 -16.53 -7.50
CA LEU A 95 4.97 -15.30 -6.80
C LEU A 95 6.18 -14.53 -6.26
N MET A 96 7.18 -15.23 -5.73
CA MET A 96 8.43 -14.61 -5.28
C MET A 96 9.22 -13.97 -6.42
N ARG A 97 9.30 -14.62 -7.59
CA ARG A 97 9.90 -14.01 -8.79
C ARG A 97 9.13 -12.76 -9.24
N LEU A 98 7.81 -12.78 -9.21
CA LEU A 98 6.99 -11.60 -9.51
C LEU A 98 7.26 -10.46 -8.53
N ILE A 99 7.41 -10.75 -7.23
CA ILE A 99 7.81 -9.76 -6.22
C ILE A 99 9.15 -9.12 -6.60
N GLU A 100 10.17 -9.90 -6.98
CA GLU A 100 11.47 -9.34 -7.40
C GLU A 100 11.32 -8.42 -8.62
N CYS A 101 10.59 -8.84 -9.66
CA CYS A 101 10.36 -7.99 -10.84
C CYS A 101 9.63 -6.68 -10.50
N LEU A 102 8.66 -6.72 -9.58
CA LEU A 102 7.94 -5.54 -9.13
C LEU A 102 8.84 -4.59 -8.32
N LEU A 103 9.76 -5.14 -7.52
CA LEU A 103 10.75 -4.37 -6.78
C LEU A 103 11.81 -3.76 -7.70
N ASP A 104 12.24 -4.47 -8.75
CA ASP A 104 13.12 -3.91 -9.78
C ASP A 104 12.44 -2.75 -10.52
N SER A 105 11.17 -2.92 -10.89
CA SER A 105 10.34 -1.85 -11.46
C SER A 105 10.24 -0.64 -10.53
N HIS A 106 10.05 -0.89 -9.23
CA HIS A 106 10.03 0.15 -8.20
C HIS A 106 11.36 0.91 -8.15
N THR A 107 12.49 0.20 -8.03
CA THR A 107 13.82 0.81 -7.93
C THR A 107 14.17 1.64 -9.16
N LEU A 108 13.77 1.20 -10.36
CA LEU A 108 13.95 1.99 -11.59
C LEU A 108 13.19 3.32 -11.50
N ALA A 109 11.91 3.28 -11.14
CA ALA A 109 11.08 4.47 -11.02
C ALA A 109 11.57 5.42 -9.92
N GLN A 110 11.97 4.86 -8.77
CA GLN A 110 12.56 5.58 -7.64
C GLN A 110 13.84 6.34 -8.06
N LYS A 111 14.77 5.65 -8.73
CA LYS A 111 16.01 6.27 -9.25
C LYS A 111 15.72 7.39 -10.23
N PHE A 112 14.75 7.20 -11.13
CA PHE A 112 14.32 8.24 -12.05
C PHE A 112 13.75 9.47 -11.31
N ASN A 113 12.87 9.24 -10.33
CA ASN A 113 12.23 10.33 -9.59
C ASN A 113 13.22 11.13 -8.74
N GLY A 114 14.23 10.46 -8.16
CA GLY A 114 15.33 11.10 -7.43
C GLY A 114 16.33 11.86 -8.31
N ASN A 115 16.41 11.58 -9.61
CA ASN A 115 17.34 12.25 -10.51
C ASN A 115 16.78 13.57 -11.08
N ASN A 116 16.84 14.62 -10.25
CA ASN A 116 16.37 15.95 -10.61
C ASN A 116 17.02 16.53 -11.87
N THR A 117 18.31 16.26 -12.09
CA THR A 117 19.07 16.74 -13.25
C THR A 117 18.52 16.12 -14.54
N GLN A 118 18.39 14.79 -14.58
CA GLN A 118 17.85 14.08 -15.74
C GLN A 118 16.41 14.50 -16.04
N ARG A 119 15.56 14.61 -15.01
CA ARG A 119 14.16 15.05 -15.17
C ARG A 119 14.06 16.48 -15.71
N THR A 120 14.94 17.37 -15.25
CA THR A 120 15.00 18.76 -15.74
C THR A 120 15.48 18.84 -17.18
N LEU A 121 16.46 18.00 -17.56
CA LEU A 121 16.93 17.91 -18.94
C LEU A 121 15.82 17.43 -19.89
N LEU A 122 15.13 16.34 -19.53
CA LEU A 122 14.00 15.81 -20.31
C LEU A 122 12.87 16.84 -20.45
N TRP A 123 12.56 17.55 -19.36
CA TRP A 123 11.55 18.61 -19.38
C TRP A 123 11.94 19.75 -20.33
N LYS A 124 13.17 20.26 -20.24
CA LYS A 124 13.68 21.30 -21.14
C LYS A 124 13.72 20.85 -22.60
N ALA A 125 13.91 19.56 -22.86
CA ALA A 125 13.86 18.97 -24.18
C ALA A 125 12.42 18.71 -24.71
N GLY A 126 11.38 19.03 -23.94
CA GLY A 126 9.99 18.87 -24.36
C GLY A 126 9.42 17.46 -24.22
N PHE A 127 10.10 16.55 -23.51
CA PHE A 127 9.77 15.12 -23.45
C PHE A 127 8.30 14.80 -23.06
N LYS A 128 7.72 15.53 -22.10
CA LYS A 128 6.34 15.31 -21.61
C LYS A 128 5.58 16.62 -21.43
N GLY A 129 5.62 17.47 -22.45
CA GLY A 129 4.90 18.75 -22.44
C GLY A 129 5.42 19.72 -21.37
N ARG A 130 4.50 20.37 -20.65
CA ARG A 130 4.80 21.55 -19.82
C ARG A 130 5.31 21.25 -18.41
N SER A 131 5.26 20.01 -17.92
CA SER A 131 5.66 19.67 -16.56
C SER A 131 6.84 18.71 -16.51
N LYS A 132 7.58 18.72 -15.38
CA LYS A 132 8.69 17.79 -15.18
C LYS A 132 8.16 16.35 -15.14
N PRO A 133 8.67 15.44 -15.99
CA PRO A 133 8.21 14.05 -15.99
C PRO A 133 8.50 13.42 -14.62
N ASN A 134 7.65 12.48 -14.21
CA ASN A 134 7.83 11.65 -13.03
C ASN A 134 7.24 10.26 -13.30
N LEU A 135 7.65 9.29 -12.49
CA LEU A 135 7.18 7.91 -12.50
C LEU A 135 6.59 7.56 -11.12
N LEU A 136 5.97 8.52 -10.42
CA LEU A 136 5.47 8.31 -9.05
C LEU A 136 4.46 7.16 -8.99
N ARG A 137 3.58 7.04 -10.01
CA ARG A 137 2.61 5.93 -10.08
C ARG A 137 3.28 4.58 -10.27
N GLN A 138 4.30 4.49 -11.12
CA GLN A 138 5.08 3.26 -11.31
C GLN A 138 5.78 2.88 -10.02
N GLU A 139 6.45 3.85 -9.38
CA GLU A 139 7.16 3.65 -8.11
C GLU A 139 6.25 3.12 -7.01
N THR A 140 5.09 3.74 -6.81
CA THR A 140 4.20 3.41 -5.68
C THR A 140 3.31 2.22 -5.96
N ARG A 141 2.82 2.04 -7.19
CA ARG A 141 1.97 0.88 -7.53
C ARG A 141 2.76 -0.42 -7.58
N SER A 142 4.01 -0.41 -8.07
CA SER A 142 4.79 -1.64 -8.13
C SER A 142 5.19 -2.12 -6.75
N VAL A 143 5.65 -1.23 -5.86
CA VAL A 143 5.98 -1.61 -4.48
C VAL A 143 4.73 -2.01 -3.69
N ARG A 144 3.59 -1.32 -3.87
CA ARG A 144 2.31 -1.70 -3.24
C ARG A 144 1.88 -3.10 -3.66
N THR A 145 2.01 -3.43 -4.94
CA THR A 145 1.66 -4.76 -5.47
C THR A 145 2.59 -5.83 -4.90
N ALA A 146 3.91 -5.58 -4.90
CA ALA A 146 4.89 -6.49 -4.29
C ALA A 146 4.58 -6.76 -2.81
N LEU A 147 4.28 -5.68 -2.07
CA LEU A 147 3.95 -5.75 -0.65
C LEU A 147 2.66 -6.53 -0.40
N ASN A 148 1.62 -6.35 -1.22
CA ASN A 148 0.36 -7.09 -1.08
C ASN A 148 0.57 -8.60 -1.30
N ILE A 149 1.39 -8.99 -2.28
CA ILE A 149 1.74 -10.39 -2.52
C ILE A 149 2.54 -10.95 -1.35
N LEU A 150 3.54 -10.21 -0.85
CA LEU A 150 4.36 -10.63 0.29
C LEU A 150 3.53 -10.84 1.56
N TYR A 151 2.66 -9.89 1.91
CA TYR A 151 1.76 -10.06 3.05
C TYR A 151 0.84 -11.26 2.88
N ARG A 152 0.28 -11.46 1.68
CA ARG A 152 -0.59 -12.61 1.42
C ARG A 152 0.16 -13.93 1.58
N LEU A 153 1.36 -14.06 1.02
CA LEU A 153 2.23 -15.22 1.18
C LEU A 153 2.63 -15.47 2.65
N TYR A 154 2.92 -14.41 3.41
CA TYR A 154 3.32 -14.53 4.81
C TYR A 154 2.18 -15.09 5.69
N ILE A 155 0.94 -14.68 5.43
CA ILE A 155 -0.25 -15.12 6.17
C ILE A 155 -0.70 -16.53 5.74
N ASP A 156 -0.52 -16.88 4.47
CA ASP A 156 -0.98 -18.16 3.92
C ASP A 156 -0.05 -19.32 4.32
N THR A 157 -0.31 -19.87 5.50
CA THR A 157 0.41 -21.03 6.03
C THR A 157 0.06 -22.34 5.32
N GLY A 158 -1.03 -22.39 4.54
CA GLY A 158 -1.41 -23.58 3.79
C GLY A 158 -0.64 -23.72 2.47
N LYS A 159 -0.20 -22.60 1.90
CA LYS A 159 0.52 -22.56 0.61
C LYS A 159 2.04 -22.68 0.74
N THR A 160 2.61 -22.36 1.91
CA THR A 160 4.05 -22.16 2.10
C THR A 160 4.71 -23.30 2.90
N SER A 161 5.85 -23.81 2.44
CA SER A 161 6.70 -24.67 3.26
C SER A 161 7.39 -23.89 4.38
N VAL A 162 7.91 -24.58 5.40
CA VAL A 162 8.65 -23.95 6.52
C VAL A 162 9.81 -23.09 6.01
N GLN A 163 10.60 -23.61 5.06
CA GLN A 163 11.73 -22.87 4.49
C GLN A 163 11.28 -21.66 3.67
N GLN A 164 10.23 -21.80 2.87
CA GLN A 164 9.66 -20.68 2.11
C GLN A 164 9.13 -19.60 3.05
N LYS A 165 8.48 -19.98 4.15
CA LYS A 165 7.97 -19.03 5.15
C LYS A 165 9.09 -18.19 5.77
N ILE A 166 10.22 -18.79 6.10
CA ILE A 166 11.42 -18.07 6.59
C ILE A 166 11.89 -17.05 5.53
N ASN A 167 12.03 -17.48 4.27
CA ASN A 167 12.48 -16.61 3.19
C ASN A 167 11.51 -15.43 2.94
N ILE A 168 10.20 -15.71 2.92
CA ILE A 168 9.14 -14.71 2.76
C ILE A 168 9.18 -13.69 3.91
N LYS A 169 9.31 -14.17 5.16
CA LYS A 169 9.43 -13.31 6.34
C LYS A 169 10.64 -12.39 6.24
N MET A 170 11.83 -12.93 5.95
CA MET A 170 13.05 -12.12 5.79
C MET A 170 12.90 -11.06 4.68
N LYS A 171 12.28 -11.43 3.55
CA LYS A 171 12.01 -10.49 2.46
C LYS A 171 11.02 -9.41 2.87
N LEU A 172 9.94 -9.78 3.57
CA LEU A 172 8.93 -8.85 4.07
C LEU A 172 9.54 -7.82 5.03
N LEU A 173 10.32 -8.27 6.02
CA LEU A 173 11.00 -7.38 6.97
C LEU A 173 11.87 -6.36 6.25
N ARG A 174 12.72 -6.82 5.31
CA ARG A 174 13.60 -5.95 4.54
C ARG A 174 12.84 -4.96 3.65
N VAL A 175 11.77 -5.40 2.99
CA VAL A 175 10.97 -4.52 2.11
C VAL A 175 10.26 -3.45 2.93
N VAL A 176 9.71 -3.81 4.10
CA VAL A 176 9.05 -2.87 5.02
C VAL A 176 10.04 -1.83 5.54
N GLU A 177 11.22 -2.25 6.01
CA GLU A 177 12.26 -1.33 6.45
C GLU A 177 12.65 -0.33 5.35
N ASN A 178 12.96 -0.83 4.15
CA ASN A 178 13.29 0.03 2.99
C ASN A 178 12.18 1.02 2.64
N ILE A 179 10.91 0.61 2.73
CA ILE A 179 9.74 1.46 2.45
C ILE A 179 9.65 2.60 3.46
N LEU A 180 9.79 2.30 4.75
CA LEU A 180 9.65 3.29 5.81
C LEU A 180 10.83 4.25 5.86
N ASP A 181 12.05 3.73 5.72
CA ASP A 181 13.26 4.56 5.63
C ASP A 181 13.15 5.53 4.45
N TYR A 182 12.78 5.03 3.26
CA TYR A 182 12.61 5.88 2.09
C TYR A 182 11.49 6.92 2.28
N TYR A 183 10.33 6.52 2.82
CA TYR A 183 9.22 7.44 3.07
C TYR A 183 9.61 8.58 4.02
N SER A 184 10.35 8.26 5.08
CA SER A 184 10.81 9.24 6.08
C SER A 184 11.73 10.32 5.49
N GLU A 185 12.49 9.97 4.45
CA GLU A 185 13.44 10.87 3.80
C GLU A 185 12.80 11.75 2.70
N LEU A 186 11.53 11.49 2.34
CA LEU A 186 10.85 12.22 1.27
C LEU A 186 10.61 13.69 1.65
N LYS A 187 11.30 14.59 0.95
CA LYS A 187 11.19 16.05 1.15
C LYS A 187 10.07 16.71 0.36
N SER A 188 9.68 16.12 -0.77
CA SER A 188 8.65 16.68 -1.65
C SER A 188 7.26 16.27 -1.17
N GLU A 189 6.41 17.25 -0.88
CA GLU A 189 5.03 16.99 -0.47
C GLU A 189 4.25 16.18 -1.52
N GLN A 190 4.40 16.51 -2.81
CA GLN A 190 3.79 15.73 -3.89
C GLN A 190 4.25 14.27 -3.89
N HIS A 191 5.53 14.02 -3.60
CA HIS A 191 6.10 12.67 -3.54
C HIS A 191 5.58 11.93 -2.31
N ARG A 192 5.53 12.58 -1.13
CA ARG A 192 4.93 12.02 0.09
C ARG A 192 3.46 11.65 -0.13
N GLN A 193 2.65 12.56 -0.70
CA GLN A 193 1.24 12.29 -1.01
C GLN A 193 1.07 11.07 -1.92
N ALA A 194 1.94 10.89 -2.92
CA ALA A 194 1.91 9.72 -3.78
C ALA A 194 2.19 8.40 -3.03
N TRP A 195 2.95 8.44 -1.94
CA TRP A 195 3.32 7.28 -1.12
C TRP A 195 2.32 6.92 -0.03
N ILE A 196 1.38 7.81 0.29
CA ILE A 196 0.38 7.55 1.33
C ILE A 196 -0.36 6.22 1.13
N PRO A 197 -0.81 5.82 -0.07
CA PRO A 197 -1.46 4.51 -0.26
C PRO A 197 -0.56 3.30 0.07
N VAL A 198 0.77 3.44 -0.06
CA VAL A 198 1.73 2.39 0.30
C VAL A 198 1.82 2.27 1.83
N VAL A 199 2.00 3.39 2.52
CA VAL A 199 2.08 3.44 3.99
C VAL A 199 0.74 3.00 4.60
N HIS A 200 -0.38 3.42 4.03
CA HIS A 200 -1.71 2.98 4.45
C HIS A 200 -1.86 1.45 4.35
N LEU A 201 -1.50 0.85 3.21
CA LEU A 201 -1.55 -0.61 3.03
C LEU A 201 -0.71 -1.32 4.10
N LEU A 202 0.52 -0.83 4.33
CA LEU A 202 1.46 -1.40 5.30
C LEU A 202 0.89 -1.36 6.73
N LEU A 203 0.33 -0.21 7.14
CA LEU A 203 -0.31 -0.04 8.44
C LEU A 203 -1.59 -0.89 8.58
N GLU A 204 -2.45 -0.92 7.56
CA GLU A 204 -3.69 -1.72 7.55
C GLU A 204 -3.39 -3.23 7.67
N LYS A 205 -2.40 -3.73 6.92
CA LYS A 205 -1.98 -5.14 6.98
C LYS A 205 -1.36 -5.48 8.33
N THR A 206 -0.58 -4.57 8.90
CA THR A 206 0.02 -4.75 10.23
C THR A 206 -1.04 -4.75 11.33
N ASP A 207 -2.01 -3.83 11.27
CA ASP A 207 -3.14 -3.75 12.21
C ASP A 207 -3.99 -5.03 12.15
N ALA A 208 -4.09 -5.67 10.98
CA ALA A 208 -4.82 -6.92 10.80
C ALA A 208 -4.13 -8.17 11.36
N PHE A 209 -2.82 -8.16 11.64
CA PHE A 209 -2.11 -9.34 12.12
C PHE A 209 -2.55 -9.80 13.52
N CYS A 210 -2.67 -11.10 13.77
CA CYS A 210 -2.90 -11.60 15.13
C CYS A 210 -1.62 -11.53 15.99
N SER A 211 -1.76 -11.71 17.31
CA SER A 211 -0.63 -11.65 18.25
C SER A 211 0.49 -12.62 17.88
N THR A 212 0.14 -13.84 17.47
CA THR A 212 1.13 -14.86 17.06
C THR A 212 1.93 -14.46 15.83
N GLN A 213 1.33 -13.75 14.87
CA GLN A 213 2.01 -13.23 13.68
C GLN A 213 2.97 -12.09 14.04
N LEU A 214 2.54 -11.17 14.91
CA LEU A 214 3.39 -10.08 15.37
C LEU A 214 4.56 -10.58 16.23
N ILE A 215 4.34 -11.60 17.08
CA ILE A 215 5.42 -12.28 17.82
C ILE A 215 6.40 -12.93 16.85
N ASP A 216 5.91 -13.63 15.81
CA ASP A 216 6.78 -14.23 14.80
C ASP A 216 7.62 -13.15 14.10
N LEU A 217 7.01 -12.04 13.62
CA LEU A 217 7.75 -10.94 13.00
C LEU A 217 8.81 -10.32 13.93
N GLY A 218 8.59 -10.37 15.23
CA GLY A 218 9.55 -9.98 16.25
C GLY A 218 9.57 -8.48 16.57
N GLN A 219 10.34 -8.13 17.60
CA GLN A 219 10.42 -6.76 18.12
C GLN A 219 10.94 -5.76 17.08
N ASP A 220 11.85 -6.18 16.20
CA ASP A 220 12.48 -5.29 15.21
C ASP A 220 11.45 -4.77 14.21
N TYR A 221 10.45 -5.59 13.86
CA TYR A 221 9.33 -5.17 13.03
C TYR A 221 8.47 -4.11 13.73
N ALA A 222 8.18 -4.29 15.02
CA ALA A 222 7.42 -3.32 15.80
C ALA A 222 8.17 -1.99 15.94
N ILE A 223 9.48 -2.03 16.23
CA ILE A 223 10.35 -0.84 16.30
C ILE A 223 10.38 -0.12 14.95
N THR A 224 10.49 -0.87 13.85
CA THR A 224 10.45 -0.33 12.48
C THR A 224 9.16 0.45 12.23
N MET A 225 8.00 -0.06 12.69
CA MET A 225 6.73 0.68 12.61
C MET A 225 6.73 1.95 13.44
N CYS A 226 7.31 1.92 14.65
CA CYS A 226 7.39 3.08 15.53
C CYS A 226 8.17 4.26 14.94
N ARG A 227 9.11 4.02 14.01
CA ARG A 227 9.83 5.11 13.31
C ARG A 227 8.89 6.10 12.62
N LEU A 228 7.71 5.64 12.20
CA LEU A 228 6.70 6.52 11.59
C LEU A 228 6.17 7.60 12.54
N VAL A 229 6.33 7.47 13.86
CA VAL A 229 5.94 8.51 14.83
C VAL A 229 6.74 9.80 14.61
N GLU A 230 7.98 9.69 14.13
CA GLU A 230 8.86 10.83 13.83
C GLU A 230 8.51 11.50 12.50
N CYS A 231 7.71 10.83 11.66
CA CYS A 231 7.33 11.34 10.35
C CYS A 231 6.13 12.30 10.46
N GLU A 232 6.20 13.41 9.71
CA GLU A 232 5.02 14.23 9.46
C GLU A 232 4.03 13.42 8.61
N MET A 233 2.92 13.02 9.21
CA MET A 233 1.92 12.15 8.59
C MET A 233 0.51 12.66 8.81
N ARG A 234 -0.36 12.32 7.86
CA ARG A 234 -1.79 12.58 7.95
C ARG A 234 -2.42 11.90 9.17
N GLU A 235 -3.46 12.52 9.70
CA GLU A 235 -4.15 12.06 10.92
C GLU A 235 -4.73 10.65 10.82
N ASP A 236 -5.34 10.29 9.69
CA ASP A 236 -5.83 8.93 9.42
C ASP A 236 -4.74 7.87 9.57
N LEU A 237 -3.56 8.10 8.99
CA LEU A 237 -2.39 7.21 9.14
C LEU A 237 -1.91 7.16 10.60
N ARG A 238 -1.86 8.32 11.29
CA ARG A 238 -1.49 8.38 12.71
C ARG A 238 -2.45 7.59 13.59
N ILE A 239 -3.75 7.60 13.30
CA ILE A 239 -4.76 6.81 14.02
C ILE A 239 -4.49 5.31 13.84
N ILE A 240 -4.22 4.84 12.62
CA ILE A 240 -3.91 3.42 12.36
C ILE A 240 -2.59 3.04 13.05
N LEU A 241 -1.54 3.85 12.91
CA LEU A 241 -0.27 3.63 13.60
C LEU A 241 -0.45 3.55 15.11
N SER A 242 -1.29 4.40 15.69
CA SER A 242 -1.60 4.39 17.12
C SER A 242 -2.24 3.05 17.55
N ARG A 243 -3.10 2.44 16.73
CA ARG A 243 -3.63 1.09 16.98
C ARG A 243 -2.55 0.02 16.87
N VAL A 244 -1.71 0.08 15.83
CA VAL A 244 -0.58 -0.83 15.65
C VAL A 244 0.34 -0.80 16.87
N ILE A 245 0.76 0.39 17.32
CA ILE A 245 1.65 0.56 18.47
C ILE A 245 1.02 0.00 19.75
N ARG A 246 -0.26 0.33 20.03
CA ARG A 246 -0.98 -0.25 21.19
C ARG A 246 -0.99 -1.77 21.13
N LYS A 247 -1.25 -2.33 19.95
CA LYS A 247 -1.30 -3.77 19.74
C LYS A 247 0.05 -4.43 19.98
N THR A 248 1.14 -3.87 19.44
CA THR A 248 2.50 -4.40 19.65
C THR A 248 2.95 -4.29 21.11
N ILE A 249 2.57 -3.22 21.80
CA ILE A 249 2.87 -3.04 23.23
C ILE A 249 2.14 -4.10 24.06
N ASN A 250 0.86 -4.34 23.79
CA ASN A 250 0.04 -5.30 24.54
C ASN A 250 0.49 -6.76 24.38
N ILE A 251 1.22 -7.09 23.31
CA ILE A 251 1.76 -8.44 23.07
C ILE A 251 2.89 -8.79 24.05
N ASN A 252 3.67 -7.81 24.48
CA ASN A 252 4.83 -8.04 25.35
C ASN A 252 4.46 -8.21 26.84
N TYR A 253 3.21 -7.92 27.25
CA TYR A 253 2.78 -8.04 28.65
C TYR A 253 2.18 -9.41 29.03
N THR A 254 2.10 -10.36 28.10
CA THR A 254 1.58 -11.72 28.38
C THR A 254 2.66 -12.76 28.68
N VAL A 255 3.91 -12.34 28.85
CA VAL A 255 5.03 -13.21 29.25
C VAL A 255 5.68 -12.66 30.53
N VAL A 256 4.91 -12.62 31.62
CA VAL A 256 5.42 -12.54 33.00
C VAL A 256 4.55 -13.44 33.87
#